data_AF-A0A5J9VU53-F1
#
_entry.id   AF-A0A5J9VU53-F1
#
_cell.length_a   1.000
_cell.length_b   1.000
_cell.length_c   1.000
_cell.angle_alpha   90.00
_cell.angle_beta   90.00
_cell.angle_gamma   90.00
#
_symmetry.space_group_name_H-M   'P 1'
#
loop_
_entity.id
_entity.type
_entity.pdbx_description
1 polymer ?
#
loop_
_entity_poly.entity_id
_entity_poly.type
_entity_poly.pdbx_seq_one_letter_code
_entity_poly.pdbx_strand_id
1 'polypeptide(L)'
;MDPADGSRAVSSLDAVAAAFQSRITELQDLVLARNMFPATVMPDLTAVDASVTALESQVQAIRRRIQEERDAIPQAKKLVERSMKQQERLQHMLANLPSGVHEDVFATPLMQVQNTPRIPSECFDLDSNVPQVIELDFKIKEEPVAAPKKKGREPAPRLYISAEELDSFYMRGRLTMEKVNIAINEVATYADANAHLVSCPKKKLSEDTWEKALELRDMAATKEVKGKHFFLETDIRGPGLKLDNSGKAILTVSIYNFTVYCESYDAEA
;
A
#
# COMPACT_ATOMS: atom_id res chain seq x y z
N MET A 1 -26.73 51.50 67.73
CA MET A 1 -27.13 51.10 66.37
C MET A 1 -25.92 50.44 65.76
N ASP A 2 -25.84 49.11 65.86
CA ASP A 2 -24.68 48.35 65.42
C ASP A 2 -24.64 48.28 63.88
N PRO A 3 -23.54 48.71 63.24
CA PRO A 3 -23.40 48.66 61.78
C PRO A 3 -23.34 47.22 61.23
N ALA A 4 -23.14 46.23 62.09
CA ALA A 4 -23.09 44.81 61.74
C ALA A 4 -24.47 44.22 61.38
N ASP A 5 -25.55 44.74 61.96
CA ASP A 5 -26.91 44.22 61.75
C ASP A 5 -27.46 44.59 60.36
N GLY A 6 -27.16 45.82 59.91
CA GLY A 6 -27.49 46.28 58.56
C GLY A 6 -26.76 45.49 57.45
N SER A 7 -25.49 45.16 57.63
CA SER A 7 -24.71 44.38 56.65
C SER A 7 -25.22 42.93 56.51
N ARG A 8 -25.66 42.32 57.61
CA ARG A 8 -26.25 40.97 57.62
C ARG A 8 -27.64 40.93 56.98
N ALA A 9 -28.45 41.97 57.18
CA ALA A 9 -29.75 42.09 56.52
C ALA A 9 -29.61 42.36 55.01
N VAL A 10 -28.65 43.17 54.59
CA VAL A 10 -28.35 43.44 53.17
C VAL A 10 -27.86 42.17 52.46
N SER A 11 -26.92 41.44 53.05
CA SER A 11 -26.47 40.14 52.49
C SER A 11 -27.58 39.08 52.42
N SER A 12 -28.53 39.10 53.35
CA SER A 12 -29.73 38.24 53.29
C SER A 12 -30.69 38.64 52.15
N LEU A 13 -30.84 39.93 51.88
CA LEU A 13 -31.67 40.42 50.78
C LEU A 13 -31.05 40.12 49.43
N ASP A 14 -29.73 40.29 49.31
CA ASP A 14 -28.97 39.96 48.10
C ASP A 14 -29.03 38.46 47.79
N ALA A 15 -28.96 37.60 48.80
CA ALA A 15 -29.14 36.16 48.64
C ALA A 15 -30.53 35.80 48.11
N VAL A 16 -31.57 36.48 48.58
CA VAL A 16 -32.95 36.31 48.10
C VAL A 16 -33.08 36.84 46.67
N ALA A 17 -32.51 37.99 46.35
CA ALA A 17 -32.51 38.56 45.00
C ALA A 17 -31.79 37.64 44.01
N ALA A 18 -30.65 37.06 44.39
CA ALA A 18 -29.93 36.07 43.60
C ALA A 18 -30.75 34.79 43.40
N ALA A 19 -31.44 34.31 44.44
CA ALA A 19 -32.33 33.14 44.32
C ALA A 19 -33.52 33.41 43.38
N PHE A 20 -34.12 34.61 43.44
CA PHE A 20 -35.16 35.02 42.50
C PHE A 20 -34.62 35.13 41.08
N GLN A 21 -33.44 35.71 40.88
CA GLN A 21 -32.82 35.81 39.57
C GLN A 21 -32.52 34.41 38.99
N SER A 22 -31.99 33.50 39.80
CA SER A 22 -31.81 32.08 39.43
C SER A 22 -33.12 31.43 39.03
N ARG A 23 -34.20 31.71 39.78
CA ARG A 23 -35.51 31.13 39.46
C ARG A 23 -36.12 31.72 38.19
N ILE A 24 -35.87 33.01 37.92
CA ILE A 24 -36.26 33.66 36.68
C ILE A 24 -35.51 33.06 35.50
N THR A 25 -34.19 32.85 35.61
CA THR A 25 -33.40 32.22 34.53
C THR A 25 -33.85 30.78 34.27
N GLU A 26 -34.11 30.00 35.32
CA GLU A 26 -34.67 28.65 35.17
C GLU A 26 -36.03 28.66 34.46
N LEU A 27 -36.91 29.61 34.81
CA LEU A 27 -38.21 29.78 34.16
C LEU A 27 -38.06 30.19 32.69
N GLN A 28 -37.10 31.06 32.38
CA GLN A 28 -36.79 31.44 31.00
C GLN A 28 -36.33 30.24 30.18
N ASP A 29 -35.44 29.41 30.72
CA ASP A 29 -34.96 28.20 30.07
C ASP A 29 -36.09 27.20 29.83
N LEU A 30 -36.96 27.00 30.82
CA LEU A 30 -38.13 26.12 30.70
C LEU A 30 -39.14 26.63 29.68
N VAL A 31 -39.35 27.95 29.60
CA VAL A 31 -40.22 28.57 28.58
C VAL A 31 -39.61 28.39 27.19
N LEU A 32 -38.30 28.54 27.04
CA LEU A 32 -37.61 28.37 25.77
C LEU A 32 -37.68 26.90 25.31
N ALA A 33 -37.43 25.95 26.22
CA ALA A 33 -37.58 24.52 25.95
C ALA A 33 -39.03 24.13 25.63
N ARG A 34 -40.03 24.71 26.31
CA ARG A 34 -41.46 24.49 26.02
C ARG A 34 -41.88 25.08 24.67
N ASN A 35 -41.32 26.23 24.29
CA ASN A 35 -41.63 26.93 23.05
C ASN A 35 -40.86 26.39 21.83
N MET A 36 -39.94 25.43 22.03
CA MET A 36 -39.45 24.62 20.92
C MET A 36 -40.60 23.80 20.35
N PHE A 37 -41.24 24.32 19.30
CA PHE A 37 -42.24 23.55 18.57
C PHE A 37 -41.55 22.35 17.90
N PRO A 38 -41.86 21.11 18.31
CA PRO A 38 -41.14 19.95 17.81
C PRO A 38 -41.30 19.80 16.29
N ALA A 39 -42.43 20.26 15.73
CA ALA A 39 -42.69 20.18 14.30
C ALA A 39 -41.78 21.07 13.44
N THR A 40 -41.25 22.18 13.98
CA THR A 40 -40.45 23.15 13.21
C THR A 40 -38.97 23.10 13.56
N VAL A 41 -38.61 22.81 14.82
CA VAL A 41 -37.21 22.87 15.29
C VAL A 41 -36.50 21.50 15.23
N MET A 42 -37.25 20.40 15.36
CA MET A 42 -36.66 19.05 15.23
C MET A 42 -36.00 18.80 13.88
N PRO A 43 -36.59 19.14 12.71
CA PRO A 43 -35.92 18.90 11.43
C PRO A 43 -34.58 19.65 11.34
N ASP A 44 -34.53 20.92 11.77
CA ASP A 44 -33.30 21.71 11.76
C ASP A 44 -32.24 21.13 12.71
N LEU A 45 -32.64 20.71 13.92
CA LEU A 45 -31.72 20.04 14.86
C LEU A 45 -31.21 18.70 14.32
N THR A 46 -32.07 17.90 13.68
CA THR A 46 -31.63 16.66 13.05
C THR A 46 -30.71 16.90 11.86
N ALA A 47 -30.90 17.99 11.12
CA ALA A 47 -30.00 18.38 10.03
C ALA A 47 -28.64 18.83 10.57
N VAL A 48 -28.62 19.59 11.67
CA VAL A 48 -27.38 19.97 12.36
C VAL A 48 -26.66 18.74 12.91
N ASP A 49 -27.37 17.84 13.58
CA ASP A 49 -26.82 16.58 14.11
C ASP A 49 -26.21 15.71 13.00
N ALA A 50 -26.92 15.55 11.87
CA ALA A 50 -26.40 14.85 10.70
C ALA A 50 -25.16 15.53 10.12
N SER A 51 -25.14 16.87 10.05
CA SER A 51 -23.98 17.63 9.57
C SER A 51 -22.78 17.50 10.50
N VAL A 52 -23.00 17.52 11.82
CA VAL A 52 -21.93 17.34 12.82
C VAL A 52 -21.38 15.92 12.75
N THR A 53 -22.25 14.91 12.71
CA THR A 53 -21.84 13.51 12.58
C THR A 53 -21.04 13.28 11.29
N ALA A 54 -21.47 13.89 10.17
CA ALA A 54 -20.73 13.81 8.92
C ALA A 54 -19.34 14.46 9.05
N LEU A 55 -19.25 15.63 9.67
CA LEU A 55 -17.97 16.33 9.87
C LEU A 55 -17.04 15.55 10.82
N GLU A 56 -17.55 14.97 11.89
CA GLU A 56 -16.80 14.11 12.79
C GLU A 56 -16.22 12.88 12.05
N SER A 57 -17.02 12.28 11.17
CA SER A 57 -16.56 11.15 10.34
C SER A 57 -15.45 11.57 9.36
N GLN A 58 -15.53 12.78 8.78
CA GLN A 58 -14.49 13.33 7.92
C GLN A 58 -13.20 13.62 8.69
N VAL A 59 -13.30 14.19 9.89
CA VAL A 59 -12.14 14.44 10.76
C VAL A 59 -11.45 13.13 11.14
N GLN A 60 -12.22 12.08 11.43
CA GLN A 60 -11.69 10.74 11.67
C GLN A 60 -10.94 10.18 10.44
N ALA A 61 -11.49 10.37 9.23
CA ALA A 61 -10.83 9.96 7.99
C ALA A 61 -9.53 10.72 7.75
N ILE A 62 -9.53 12.05 7.94
CA ILE A 62 -8.32 12.88 7.83
C ILE A 62 -7.26 12.43 8.83
N ARG A 63 -7.66 12.17 10.08
CA ARG A 63 -6.75 11.69 11.13
C ARG A 63 -6.09 10.37 10.76
N ARG A 64 -6.85 9.44 10.18
CA ARG A 64 -6.32 8.15 9.70
C ARG A 64 -5.29 8.36 8.59
N ARG A 65 -5.60 9.20 7.59
CA ARG A 65 -4.68 9.51 6.49
C ARG A 65 -3.39 10.20 6.96
N ILE A 66 -3.48 11.11 7.94
CA ILE A 66 -2.30 11.74 8.55
C ILE A 66 -1.44 10.68 9.26
N GLN A 67 -2.06 9.71 9.91
CA GLN A 67 -1.33 8.62 10.58
C GLN A 67 -0.63 7.72 9.56
N GLU A 68 -1.32 7.33 8.49
CA GLU A 68 -0.75 6.58 7.37
C GLU A 68 0.44 7.32 6.74
N GLU A 69 0.29 8.61 6.40
CA GLU A 69 1.38 9.44 5.87
C GLU A 69 2.55 9.56 6.86
N ARG A 70 2.26 9.72 8.16
CA ARG A 70 3.28 9.76 9.21
C ARG A 70 4.09 8.48 9.27
N ASP A 71 3.45 7.33 9.10
CA ASP A 71 4.08 6.01 9.18
C ASP A 71 4.81 5.64 7.87
N ALA A 72 4.41 6.21 6.73
CA ALA A 72 5.08 6.04 5.42
C ALA A 72 6.35 6.91 5.27
N ILE A 73 6.37 8.15 5.79
CA ILE A 73 7.53 9.06 5.73
C ILE A 73 8.86 8.42 6.17
N PRO A 74 8.98 7.70 7.31
CA PRO A 74 10.24 7.09 7.71
C PRO A 74 10.71 6.00 6.73
N GLN A 75 9.79 5.34 6.04
CA GLN A 75 10.11 4.26 5.10
C GLN A 75 10.65 4.86 3.80
N ALA A 76 10.01 5.90 3.30
CA ALA A 76 10.54 6.71 2.19
C ALA A 76 11.94 7.26 2.50
N LYS A 77 12.19 7.72 3.74
CA LYS A 77 13.54 8.18 4.16
C LYS A 77 14.58 7.04 4.13
N LYS A 78 14.23 5.85 4.63
CA LYS A 78 15.12 4.67 4.55
C LYS A 78 15.43 4.28 3.12
N LEU A 79 14.44 4.35 2.23
CA LEU A 79 14.62 4.07 0.80
C LEU A 79 15.60 5.06 0.16
N VAL A 80 15.45 6.36 0.43
CA VAL A 80 16.38 7.40 -0.04
C VAL A 80 17.79 7.13 0.48
N GLU A 81 17.95 6.80 1.76
CA GLU A 81 19.28 6.49 2.33
C GLU A 81 19.94 5.28 1.64
N ARG A 82 19.17 4.21 1.40
CA ARG A 82 19.66 3.03 0.67
C ARG A 82 20.06 3.37 -0.76
N SER A 83 19.24 4.17 -1.45
CA SER A 83 19.51 4.63 -2.81
C SER A 83 20.79 5.47 -2.88
N MET A 84 21.01 6.37 -1.92
CA MET A 84 22.23 7.17 -1.85
C MET A 84 23.48 6.29 -1.66
N LYS A 85 23.43 5.30 -0.75
CA LYS A 85 24.52 4.34 -0.57
C LYS A 85 24.80 3.52 -1.84
N GLN A 86 23.77 3.15 -2.59
CA GLN A 86 23.93 2.46 -3.86
C GLN A 86 24.58 3.37 -4.91
N GLN A 87 24.15 4.64 -4.99
CA GLN A 87 24.74 5.63 -5.88
C GLN A 87 26.23 5.86 -5.57
N GLU A 88 26.60 6.01 -4.30
CA GLU A 88 28.00 6.14 -3.88
C GLU A 88 28.84 4.94 -4.30
N ARG A 89 28.32 3.72 -4.15
CA ARG A 89 29.00 2.49 -4.60
C ARG A 89 29.17 2.46 -6.11
N LEU A 90 28.14 2.84 -6.87
CA LEU A 90 28.21 2.91 -8.33
C LEU A 90 29.23 3.97 -8.78
N GLN A 91 29.27 5.13 -8.14
CA GLN A 91 30.26 6.18 -8.41
C GLN A 91 31.67 5.73 -8.06
N HIS A 92 31.84 5.04 -6.93
CA HIS A 92 33.13 4.45 -6.56
C HIS A 92 33.58 3.39 -7.57
N MET A 93 32.68 2.51 -8.01
CA MET A 93 32.98 1.55 -9.07
C MET A 93 33.36 2.27 -10.36
N LEU A 94 32.60 3.30 -10.75
CA LEU A 94 32.86 4.16 -11.92
C LEU A 94 34.27 4.78 -11.88
N ALA A 95 34.68 5.28 -10.72
CA ALA A 95 36.00 5.88 -10.53
C ALA A 95 37.15 4.85 -10.49
N ASN A 96 36.87 3.57 -10.23
CA ASN A 96 37.86 2.51 -10.06
C ASN A 96 37.72 1.40 -11.12
N LEU A 97 37.11 1.69 -12.28
CA LEU A 97 37.08 0.69 -13.36
C LEU A 97 38.51 0.40 -13.83
N PRO A 98 38.87 -0.89 -13.99
CA PRO A 98 40.12 -1.24 -14.60
C PRO A 98 40.13 -0.79 -16.07
N SER A 99 41.29 -0.31 -16.53
CA SER A 99 41.53 0.27 -17.84
C SER A 99 41.19 -0.62 -19.05
N GLY A 100 40.87 -1.90 -18.85
CA GLY A 100 40.39 -2.82 -19.89
C GLY A 100 38.87 -2.82 -20.13
N VAL A 101 38.08 -2.06 -19.36
CA VAL A 101 36.60 -2.02 -19.48
C VAL A 101 36.11 -0.67 -20.03
N HIS A 102 37.02 0.27 -20.27
CA HIS A 102 36.66 1.67 -20.54
C HIS A 102 36.18 1.98 -21.96
N GLU A 103 36.27 1.06 -22.94
CA GLU A 103 36.09 1.48 -24.34
C GLU A 103 35.02 0.74 -25.17
N ASP A 104 34.52 -0.46 -24.82
CA ASP A 104 33.77 -1.25 -25.81
C ASP A 104 32.26 -1.46 -25.56
N VAL A 105 31.64 -0.79 -24.59
CA VAL A 105 30.17 -0.91 -24.36
C VAL A 105 29.40 0.41 -24.51
N PHE A 106 30.07 1.56 -24.55
CA PHE A 106 29.39 2.87 -24.60
C PHE A 106 29.66 3.69 -25.88
N ALA A 107 30.33 3.13 -26.87
CA ALA A 107 30.62 3.82 -28.13
C ALA A 107 29.54 3.55 -29.22
N THR A 108 28.43 4.30 -29.18
CA THR A 108 27.69 4.84 -30.36
C THR A 108 26.57 5.79 -29.89
N PRO A 109 26.28 6.89 -30.61
CA PRO A 109 26.79 8.21 -30.20
C PRO A 109 25.68 9.18 -29.75
N LEU A 110 25.87 9.81 -28.59
CA LEU A 110 25.29 11.12 -28.31
C LEU A 110 26.31 12.17 -28.73
N MET A 111 25.99 12.90 -29.81
CA MET A 111 26.81 14.00 -30.29
C MET A 111 26.97 15.07 -29.20
N GLN A 112 28.16 15.12 -28.62
CA GLN A 112 29.04 16.27 -28.61
C GLN A 112 28.37 17.63 -28.90
N VAL A 113 28.09 18.40 -27.85
CA VAL A 113 28.23 19.87 -27.91
C VAL A 113 28.99 20.32 -26.67
N GLN A 114 30.23 20.73 -26.90
CA GLN A 114 31.12 21.31 -25.91
C GLN A 114 30.78 22.79 -25.70
N ASN A 115 30.73 23.21 -24.43
CA ASN A 115 31.43 24.36 -23.84
C ASN A 115 30.59 25.12 -22.77
N THR A 116 31.19 25.18 -21.58
CA THR A 116 30.83 25.86 -20.31
C THR A 116 30.89 27.41 -20.40
N PRO A 117 30.53 28.26 -19.38
CA PRO A 117 30.40 28.00 -17.91
C PRO A 117 29.28 28.74 -17.10
N ARG A 118 29.01 28.20 -15.88
CA ARG A 118 28.44 28.81 -14.63
C ARG A 118 26.97 29.32 -14.56
N ILE A 119 26.28 28.81 -13.52
CA ILE A 119 24.90 29.03 -12.98
C ILE A 119 24.82 30.45 -12.33
N PRO A 120 23.68 31.17 -12.10
CA PRO A 120 22.36 30.63 -11.69
C PRO A 120 21.03 31.34 -12.08
N SER A 121 19.92 30.62 -11.79
CA SER A 121 18.60 31.12 -11.35
C SER A 121 17.45 31.31 -12.36
N GLU A 122 16.25 30.99 -11.86
CA GLU A 122 14.88 31.43 -12.25
C GLU A 122 14.07 30.64 -13.31
N CYS A 123 13.15 29.81 -12.79
CA CYS A 123 11.70 29.67 -13.02
C CYS A 123 11.01 30.17 -14.32
N PHE A 124 9.96 29.42 -14.71
CA PHE A 124 8.88 29.70 -15.69
C PHE A 124 9.26 29.48 -17.18
N ASP A 125 8.47 28.92 -18.11
CA ASP A 125 7.07 28.51 -18.18
C ASP A 125 6.85 27.42 -19.26
N LEU A 126 5.68 26.79 -19.18
CA LEU A 126 5.03 25.83 -20.08
C LEU A 126 4.86 26.39 -21.52
N ASP A 127 5.18 25.64 -22.58
CA ASP A 127 4.16 25.33 -23.60
C ASP A 127 4.52 24.22 -24.61
N SER A 128 3.43 23.61 -25.08
CA SER A 128 3.22 22.53 -26.03
C SER A 128 3.81 22.74 -27.43
N ASN A 129 4.41 21.69 -28.02
CA ASN A 129 3.95 21.09 -29.29
C ASN A 129 4.89 19.97 -29.80
N VAL A 130 4.32 18.79 -30.00
CA VAL A 130 4.86 17.65 -30.77
C VAL A 130 4.84 18.03 -32.27
N PRO A 131 5.89 17.76 -33.08
CA PRO A 131 5.82 16.59 -33.96
C PRO A 131 7.15 15.95 -34.45
N GLN A 132 7.02 14.66 -34.80
CA GLN A 132 7.67 13.94 -35.90
C GLN A 132 9.16 13.57 -35.76
N VAL A 133 9.39 12.33 -35.31
CA VAL A 133 10.62 11.59 -35.62
C VAL A 133 10.45 10.96 -37.00
N ILE A 134 11.31 11.39 -37.91
CA ILE A 134 11.46 10.94 -39.28
C ILE A 134 11.93 9.49 -39.30
N GLU A 135 11.23 8.68 -40.10
CA GLU A 135 11.60 7.32 -40.50
C GLU A 135 13.01 7.27 -41.08
N LEU A 136 13.80 6.27 -40.67
CA LEU A 136 14.79 5.71 -41.59
C LEU A 136 14.89 4.18 -41.43
N ASP A 137 14.44 3.59 -42.53
CA ASP A 137 14.25 2.21 -42.92
C ASP A 137 15.56 1.42 -42.99
N PHE A 138 15.60 0.26 -42.33
CA PHE A 138 16.46 -0.85 -42.75
C PHE A 138 15.65 -2.14 -42.77
N LYS A 139 15.01 -2.38 -43.93
CA LYS A 139 14.56 -3.68 -44.44
C LYS A 139 15.54 -4.82 -44.11
N ILE A 140 15.08 -5.75 -43.29
CA ILE A 140 15.26 -7.19 -43.55
C ILE A 140 13.87 -7.83 -43.55
N LYS A 141 13.46 -8.23 -44.77
CA LYS A 141 12.28 -9.02 -45.13
C LYS A 141 12.40 -10.38 -44.43
N GLU A 142 11.42 -10.95 -43.70
CA GLU A 142 10.11 -11.38 -44.19
C GLU A 142 9.16 -11.69 -43.00
N GLU A 143 8.00 -11.01 -42.96
CA GLU A 143 6.80 -11.31 -42.15
C GLU A 143 5.86 -12.18 -43.00
N PRO A 144 4.89 -12.95 -42.43
CA PRO A 144 3.67 -12.33 -41.90
C PRO A 144 3.11 -13.00 -40.62
N VAL A 145 2.26 -12.44 -39.77
CA VAL A 145 1.83 -11.07 -39.49
C VAL A 145 1.23 -11.06 -38.06
N ALA A 146 1.50 -10.02 -37.27
CA ALA A 146 0.74 -9.42 -36.15
C ALA A 146 0.33 -10.20 -34.85
N ALA A 147 1.06 -9.87 -33.76
CA ALA A 147 0.66 -9.41 -32.39
C ALA A 147 -0.13 -10.30 -31.38
N PRO A 148 -0.02 -10.07 -30.03
CA PRO A 148 0.83 -9.12 -29.29
C PRO A 148 1.79 -9.79 -28.28
N LYS A 149 2.92 -9.12 -28.00
CA LYS A 149 3.87 -9.46 -26.92
C LYS A 149 3.16 -9.40 -25.56
N LYS A 150 2.89 -10.54 -24.93
CA LYS A 150 2.41 -10.57 -23.54
C LYS A 150 3.60 -10.30 -22.62
N LYS A 151 3.46 -9.28 -21.76
CA LYS A 151 4.29 -9.05 -20.57
C LYS A 151 4.65 -10.41 -19.96
N GLY A 152 5.94 -10.72 -19.89
CA GLY A 152 6.40 -11.80 -19.03
C GLY A 152 5.86 -11.50 -17.64
N ARG A 153 4.94 -12.34 -17.16
CA ARG A 153 4.46 -12.23 -15.79
C ARG A 153 5.68 -12.41 -14.91
N GLU A 154 5.88 -11.51 -13.96
CA GLU A 154 7.00 -11.61 -13.02
C GLU A 154 6.93 -12.95 -12.28
N PRO A 155 8.07 -13.58 -11.96
CA PRO A 155 8.08 -14.85 -11.23
C PRO A 155 7.31 -14.76 -9.91
N ALA A 156 6.74 -15.88 -9.46
CA ALA A 156 6.11 -15.98 -8.16
C ALA A 156 7.10 -15.58 -7.05
N PRO A 157 6.67 -14.77 -6.06
CA PRO A 157 7.55 -14.27 -5.01
C PRO A 157 8.09 -15.41 -4.14
N ARG A 158 9.41 -15.38 -3.89
CA ARG A 158 10.14 -16.35 -3.07
C ARG A 158 10.76 -15.63 -1.87
N LEU A 159 9.99 -15.48 -0.80
CA LEU A 159 10.45 -14.86 0.44
C LEU A 159 11.00 -15.93 1.37
N TYR A 160 12.31 -16.09 1.37
CA TYR A 160 12.99 -17.04 2.26
C TYR A 160 12.99 -16.54 3.70
N ILE A 161 12.84 -17.49 4.63
CA ILE A 161 12.78 -17.21 6.05
C ILE A 161 14.15 -17.46 6.69
N SER A 162 14.58 -16.54 7.56
CA SER A 162 15.82 -16.67 8.33
C SER A 162 15.65 -17.57 9.56
N ALA A 163 16.76 -18.00 10.17
CA ALA A 163 16.70 -18.83 11.37
C ALA A 163 16.07 -18.07 12.55
N GLU A 164 16.38 -16.78 12.67
CA GLU A 164 15.90 -15.88 13.72
C GLU A 164 14.39 -15.63 13.59
N GLU A 165 13.90 -15.45 12.36
CA GLU A 165 12.48 -15.28 12.07
C GLU A 165 11.70 -16.55 12.39
N LEU A 166 12.23 -17.71 12.00
CA LEU A 166 11.59 -19.00 12.27
C LEU A 166 11.55 -19.31 13.78
N ASP A 167 12.58 -18.92 14.53
CA ASP A 167 12.67 -19.14 15.98
C ASP A 167 11.68 -18.29 16.77
N SER A 168 11.22 -17.16 16.21
CA SER A 168 10.18 -16.33 16.78
C SER A 168 8.78 -16.97 16.71
N PHE A 169 8.56 -17.95 15.83
CA PHE A 169 7.26 -18.61 15.69
C PHE A 169 7.02 -19.66 16.77
N TYR A 170 6.03 -19.42 17.63
CA TYR A 170 5.59 -20.38 18.62
C TYR A 170 5.09 -21.71 18.00
N MET A 171 4.66 -21.69 16.74
CA MET A 171 4.21 -22.86 15.97
C MET A 171 5.34 -23.62 15.26
N ARG A 172 6.61 -23.24 15.47
CA ARG A 172 7.78 -23.90 14.84
C ARG A 172 7.78 -25.40 15.14
N GLY A 173 7.50 -25.82 16.37
CA GLY A 173 7.52 -27.24 16.74
C GLY A 173 8.83 -27.94 16.34
N ARG A 174 8.76 -28.92 15.42
CA ARG A 174 9.91 -29.66 14.84
C ARG A 174 10.32 -29.17 13.45
N LEU A 175 9.84 -28.00 13.05
CA LEU A 175 10.08 -27.42 11.74
C LEU A 175 11.46 -26.77 11.68
N THR A 176 12.19 -27.02 10.60
CA THR A 176 13.52 -26.46 10.35
C THR A 176 13.45 -25.43 9.23
N MET A 177 14.35 -24.45 9.25
CA MET A 177 14.44 -23.40 8.22
C MET A 177 14.53 -24.01 6.81
N GLU A 178 15.36 -25.05 6.65
CA GLU A 178 15.50 -25.82 5.42
C GLU A 178 14.14 -26.29 4.87
N LYS A 179 13.29 -26.89 5.72
CA LYS A 179 11.98 -27.42 5.30
C LYS A 179 11.04 -26.32 4.84
N VAL A 180 11.05 -25.18 5.53
CA VAL A 180 10.22 -24.03 5.18
C VAL A 180 10.66 -23.44 3.84
N ASN A 181 11.96 -23.25 3.65
CA ASN A 181 12.52 -22.67 2.42
C ASN A 181 12.37 -23.60 1.21
N ILE A 182 12.46 -24.92 1.40
CA ILE A 182 12.12 -25.91 0.36
C ILE A 182 10.63 -25.79 -0.01
N ALA A 183 9.74 -25.72 0.97
CA ALA A 183 8.31 -25.61 0.71
C ALA A 183 7.93 -24.28 0.01
N ILE A 184 8.57 -23.16 0.37
CA ILE A 184 8.40 -21.87 -0.32
C ILE A 184 8.79 -22.01 -1.80
N ASN A 185 9.88 -22.71 -2.09
CA ASN A 185 10.31 -22.96 -3.47
C ASN A 185 9.34 -23.85 -4.25
N GLU A 186 8.77 -24.86 -3.61
CA GLU A 186 7.75 -25.71 -4.22
C GLU A 186 6.47 -24.91 -4.53
N VAL A 187 5.97 -24.13 -3.56
CA VAL A 187 4.79 -23.26 -3.71
C VAL A 187 4.96 -22.26 -4.85
N ALA A 188 6.10 -21.58 -4.91
CA ALA A 188 6.39 -20.64 -5.98
C ALA A 188 6.43 -21.34 -7.34
N THR A 189 7.01 -22.54 -7.42
CA THR A 189 7.04 -23.36 -8.65
C THR A 189 5.64 -23.76 -9.11
N TYR A 190 4.74 -24.13 -8.20
CA TYR A 190 3.35 -24.43 -8.54
C TYR A 190 2.62 -23.20 -9.08
N ALA A 191 2.82 -22.05 -8.44
CA ALA A 191 2.18 -20.81 -8.86
C ALA A 191 2.71 -20.30 -10.21
N ASP A 192 4.01 -20.46 -10.49
CA ASP A 192 4.64 -20.20 -11.78
C ASP A 192 4.07 -21.12 -12.88
N ALA A 193 3.95 -22.42 -12.60
CA ALA A 193 3.39 -23.40 -13.52
C ALA A 193 1.93 -23.08 -13.88
N ASN A 194 1.12 -22.70 -12.90
CA ASN A 194 -0.27 -22.30 -13.12
C ASN A 194 -0.37 -20.98 -13.90
N ALA A 195 0.47 -19.99 -13.59
CA ALA A 195 0.55 -18.75 -14.35
C ALA A 195 0.94 -18.99 -15.82
N HIS A 196 1.84 -19.94 -16.07
CA HIS A 196 2.20 -20.37 -17.41
C HIS A 196 1.02 -21.03 -18.14
N LEU A 197 0.28 -21.93 -17.49
CA LEU A 197 -0.92 -22.56 -18.08
C LEU A 197 -2.01 -21.54 -18.43
N VAL A 198 -2.27 -20.58 -17.54
CA VAL A 198 -3.24 -19.51 -17.77
C VAL A 198 -2.85 -18.66 -18.99
N SER A 199 -1.56 -18.35 -19.16
CA SER A 199 -1.07 -17.51 -20.25
C SER A 199 -0.85 -18.24 -21.58
N CYS A 200 -0.64 -19.56 -21.55
CA CYS A 200 -0.27 -20.39 -22.70
C CYS A 200 -1.38 -20.54 -23.76
N PRO A 201 -1.08 -20.34 -25.06
CA PRO A 201 -2.04 -20.61 -26.13
C PRO A 201 -2.38 -22.11 -26.24
N LYS A 202 -3.62 -22.45 -26.62
CA LYS A 202 -4.10 -23.84 -26.80
C LYS A 202 -3.16 -24.71 -27.64
N LYS A 203 -2.54 -24.13 -28.66
CA LYS A 203 -1.63 -24.81 -29.62
C LYS A 203 -0.39 -25.44 -28.96
N LYS A 204 -0.05 -25.07 -27.72
CA LYS A 204 1.14 -25.54 -27.00
C LYS A 204 0.82 -26.50 -25.85
N LEU A 205 -0.45 -26.87 -25.66
CA LEU A 205 -0.91 -27.68 -24.54
C LEU A 205 -1.47 -29.01 -25.06
N SER A 206 -1.22 -30.09 -24.32
CA SER A 206 -1.90 -31.38 -24.52
C SER A 206 -3.36 -31.29 -24.07
N GLU A 207 -4.23 -32.22 -24.48
CA GLU A 207 -5.65 -32.23 -24.06
C GLU A 207 -5.79 -32.21 -22.53
N ASP A 208 -5.06 -33.07 -21.80
CA ASP A 208 -5.11 -33.12 -20.33
C ASP A 208 -4.65 -31.81 -19.66
N THR A 209 -3.66 -31.12 -20.25
CA THR A 209 -3.17 -29.84 -19.69
C THR A 209 -4.02 -28.65 -20.13
N TRP A 210 -4.77 -28.79 -21.23
CA TRP A 210 -5.71 -27.80 -21.73
C TRP A 210 -6.96 -27.74 -20.87
N GLU A 211 -7.52 -28.89 -20.47
CA GLU A 211 -8.65 -28.96 -19.55
C GLU A 211 -8.31 -28.27 -18.22
N LYS A 212 -7.17 -28.63 -17.62
CA LYS A 212 -6.65 -27.96 -16.42
C LYS A 212 -6.43 -26.45 -16.63
N ALA A 213 -5.89 -26.05 -17.79
CA ALA A 213 -5.70 -24.63 -18.08
C ALA A 213 -7.01 -23.84 -18.22
N LEU A 214 -8.09 -24.50 -18.66
CA LEU A 214 -9.41 -23.89 -18.76
C LEU A 214 -10.01 -23.61 -17.38
N GLU A 215 -9.94 -24.59 -16.47
CA GLU A 215 -10.34 -24.43 -15.06
C GLU A 215 -9.55 -23.29 -14.39
N LEU A 216 -8.21 -23.29 -14.54
CA LEU A 216 -7.36 -22.24 -13.98
C LEU A 216 -7.67 -20.85 -14.56
N ARG A 217 -8.12 -20.76 -15.81
CA ARG A 217 -8.50 -19.48 -16.44
C ARG A 217 -9.81 -18.93 -15.90
N ASP A 218 -10.79 -19.80 -15.68
CA ASP A 218 -12.06 -19.42 -15.06
C ASP A 218 -11.81 -18.90 -13.64
N MET A 219 -11.00 -19.62 -12.87
CA MET A 219 -10.55 -19.16 -11.55
C MET A 219 -9.80 -17.82 -11.63
N ALA A 220 -8.86 -17.67 -12.57
CA ALA A 220 -8.09 -16.43 -12.75
C ALA A 220 -8.94 -15.23 -13.24
N ALA A 221 -10.16 -15.47 -13.75
CA ALA A 221 -11.09 -14.42 -14.15
C ALA A 221 -11.84 -13.81 -12.94
N THR A 222 -11.87 -14.50 -11.80
CA THR A 222 -12.46 -13.98 -10.57
C THR A 222 -11.68 -12.78 -10.03
N LYS A 223 -12.38 -11.80 -9.43
CA LYS A 223 -11.79 -10.53 -9.01
C LYS A 223 -10.68 -10.69 -7.95
N GLU A 224 -10.71 -11.76 -7.17
CA GLU A 224 -9.83 -11.99 -6.02
C GLU A 224 -8.41 -12.42 -6.42
N VAL A 225 -8.29 -13.24 -7.48
CA VAL A 225 -7.01 -13.78 -7.97
C VAL A 225 -6.58 -13.20 -9.33
N LYS A 226 -7.39 -12.32 -9.92
CA LYS A 226 -7.06 -11.67 -11.19
C LYS A 226 -5.72 -10.94 -11.11
N GLY A 227 -4.76 -11.38 -11.91
CA GLY A 227 -3.41 -10.81 -11.95
C GLY A 227 -2.45 -11.34 -10.89
N LYS A 228 -2.89 -12.15 -9.92
CA LYS A 228 -2.05 -12.71 -8.83
C LYS A 228 -1.59 -14.16 -9.08
N HIS A 229 -0.42 -14.51 -8.54
CA HIS A 229 0.07 -15.90 -8.55
C HIS A 229 -0.75 -16.73 -7.57
N PHE A 230 -1.18 -17.92 -7.98
CA PHE A 230 -1.99 -18.81 -7.15
C PHE A 230 -1.69 -20.27 -7.48
N PHE A 231 -1.92 -21.14 -6.50
CA PHE A 231 -1.82 -22.58 -6.62
C PHE A 231 -3.02 -23.22 -5.92
N LEU A 232 -3.34 -24.45 -6.30
CA LEU A 232 -4.43 -25.22 -5.75
C LEU A 232 -3.91 -26.29 -4.80
N GLU A 233 -4.77 -26.77 -3.92
CA GLU A 233 -4.48 -27.91 -3.05
C GLU A 233 -4.06 -29.16 -3.86
N THR A 234 -4.67 -29.36 -5.04
CA THR A 234 -4.37 -30.46 -5.96
C THR A 234 -2.97 -30.38 -6.59
N ASP A 235 -2.34 -29.21 -6.55
CA ASP A 235 -0.98 -28.99 -7.06
C ASP A 235 0.09 -29.43 -6.05
N ILE A 236 -0.28 -29.56 -4.77
CA ILE A 236 0.63 -29.95 -3.69
C ILE A 236 0.97 -31.44 -3.83
N ARG A 237 2.10 -31.72 -4.48
CA ARG A 237 2.60 -33.08 -4.73
C ARG A 237 4.07 -33.27 -4.34
N GLY A 238 4.67 -32.26 -3.71
CA GLY A 238 6.09 -32.18 -3.43
C GLY A 238 6.51 -32.94 -2.18
N PRO A 239 7.79 -33.34 -2.08
CA PRO A 239 8.33 -33.92 -0.86
C PRO A 239 8.45 -32.89 0.28
N GLY A 240 8.60 -31.59 -0.03
CA GLY A 240 8.75 -30.51 0.94
C GLY A 240 7.46 -30.01 1.56
N LEU A 241 6.38 -29.94 0.78
CA LEU A 241 5.06 -29.50 1.22
C LEU A 241 4.01 -30.62 1.10
N LYS A 242 3.41 -31.00 2.22
CA LYS A 242 2.32 -31.99 2.32
C LYS A 242 1.16 -31.42 3.14
N LEU A 243 -0.05 -31.95 3.00
CA LEU A 243 -1.24 -31.48 3.73
C LEU A 243 -1.41 -32.16 5.10
N ASP A 244 -0.29 -32.45 5.76
CA ASP A 244 -0.23 -32.98 7.12
C ASP A 244 -0.11 -31.84 8.15
N ASN A 245 -0.07 -32.18 9.43
CA ASN A 245 0.08 -31.17 10.50
C ASN A 245 1.36 -30.33 10.32
N SER A 246 2.44 -30.93 9.79
CA SER A 246 3.68 -30.21 9.52
C SER A 246 3.53 -29.21 8.38
N GLY A 247 2.93 -29.59 7.24
CA GLY A 247 2.74 -28.65 6.15
C GLY A 247 1.70 -27.57 6.41
N LYS A 248 0.69 -27.83 7.25
CA LYS A 248 -0.20 -26.76 7.77
C LYS A 248 0.57 -25.73 8.58
N ALA A 249 1.52 -26.17 9.42
CA ALA A 249 2.39 -25.26 10.15
C ALA A 249 3.30 -24.46 9.18
N ILE A 250 3.85 -25.11 8.15
CA ILE A 250 4.64 -24.44 7.10
C ILE A 250 3.80 -23.36 6.41
N LEU A 251 2.60 -23.68 5.92
CA LEU A 251 1.72 -22.71 5.26
C LEU A 251 1.37 -21.55 6.19
N THR A 252 1.11 -21.83 7.47
CA THR A 252 0.81 -20.78 8.46
C THR A 252 1.99 -19.83 8.65
N VAL A 253 3.21 -20.38 8.78
CA VAL A 253 4.45 -19.60 8.93
C VAL A 253 4.72 -18.78 7.66
N SER A 254 4.60 -19.39 6.48
CA SER A 254 4.80 -18.72 5.18
C SER A 254 3.76 -17.63 4.93
N ILE A 255 2.48 -17.86 5.27
CA ILE A 255 1.41 -16.86 5.14
C ILE A 255 1.65 -15.71 6.11
N TYR A 256 1.98 -15.97 7.38
CA TYR A 256 2.25 -14.91 8.34
C TYR A 256 3.45 -14.06 7.89
N ASN A 257 4.53 -14.70 7.44
CA ASN A 257 5.68 -13.97 6.91
C ASN A 257 5.27 -13.14 5.68
N PHE A 258 4.51 -13.70 4.74
CA PHE A 258 3.99 -12.96 3.59
C PHE A 258 3.09 -11.79 3.99
N THR A 259 2.21 -11.94 4.99
CA THR A 259 1.37 -10.85 5.51
C THR A 259 2.20 -9.77 6.18
N VAL A 260 3.17 -10.12 7.03
CA VAL A 260 4.08 -9.14 7.66
C VAL A 260 4.89 -8.39 6.60
N TYR A 261 5.35 -9.10 5.56
CA TYR A 261 6.06 -8.47 4.45
C TYR A 261 5.13 -7.61 3.58
N CYS A 262 3.90 -8.03 3.29
CA CYS A 262 2.92 -7.21 2.58
C CYS A 262 2.50 -5.98 3.39
N GLU A 263 2.29 -6.09 4.71
CA GLU A 263 2.06 -4.94 5.58
C GLU A 263 3.27 -3.99 5.59
N SER A 264 4.49 -4.52 5.52
CA SER A 264 5.69 -3.69 5.33
C SER A 264 5.81 -3.08 3.93
N TYR A 265 5.28 -3.74 2.89
CA TYR A 265 5.31 -3.25 1.50
C TYR A 265 4.19 -2.24 1.21
N ASP A 266 3.00 -2.43 1.77
CA ASP A 266 1.86 -1.50 1.69
C ASP A 266 2.07 -0.29 2.61
N ALA A 267 2.94 -0.39 3.62
CA ALA A 267 3.41 0.78 4.37
C ALA A 267 4.58 1.51 3.66
N GLU A 268 5.24 0.85 2.69
CA GLU A 268 6.28 1.41 1.80
C GLU A 268 5.70 1.97 0.47
N ALA A 269 4.42 1.77 0.17
CA ALA A 269 3.72 2.24 -1.04
C ALA A 269 2.77 3.43 -0.78
#